data_AF-A0A7S3SBQ2-F1
#
_entry.id   AF-A0A7S3SBQ2-F1
#
_cell.length_a   1.000
_cell.length_b   1.000
_cell.length_c   1.000
_cell.angle_alpha   90.00
_cell.angle_beta   90.00
_cell.angle_gamma   90.00
#
_symmetry.space_group_name_H-M   'P 1'
#
loop_
_entity.id
_entity.type
_entity.pdbx_description
1 polymer ?
#
loop_
_entity_poly.entity_id
_entity_poly.type
_entity_poly.pdbx_seq_one_letter_code
_entity_poly.pdbx_strand_id
1 'polypeptide(L)'
;SHTLHRRAAAPLSSVFVVSLVLPAPAGVYQLVMYFGLAQAAAAGPAHDLLQRFVGGGAAFRNARFKLFPLVSEGPWIVRKAIGSRPALLGRALKQRFSASACGEGGARLPLFHVVADCNSSPAAGRAVALAKSYARSLVVDLAFAVEPQAEAELPERLLGAVRLHHLSLDEVPFFDPARASPAESRRAPSDEGAHLVE
;
A
#
# COMPACT_ATOMS: atom_id res chain seq x y z
N SER A 1 7.45 -25.76 9.39
CA SER A 1 6.72 -24.61 9.98
C SER A 1 7.52 -23.33 9.85
N HIS A 2 7.23 -22.52 8.84
CA HIS A 2 7.85 -21.21 8.60
C HIS A 2 7.07 -20.14 9.36
N THR A 3 7.58 -19.69 10.50
CA THR A 3 6.91 -18.64 11.28
C THR A 3 7.15 -17.26 10.67
N LEU A 4 6.15 -16.38 10.78
CA LEU A 4 6.17 -14.98 10.34
C LEU A 4 7.42 -14.23 10.85
N HIS A 5 7.87 -14.55 12.06
CA HIS A 5 9.08 -13.99 12.69
C HIS A 5 10.35 -14.22 11.87
N ARG A 6 10.57 -15.40 11.26
CA ARG A 6 11.77 -15.64 10.42
C ARG A 6 11.74 -14.85 9.12
N ARG A 7 10.55 -14.61 8.54
CA ARG A 7 10.42 -13.79 7.32
C ARG A 7 10.57 -12.30 7.62
N ALA A 8 10.11 -11.85 8.78
CA ALA A 8 10.32 -10.48 9.26
C ALA A 8 11.78 -10.21 9.69
N ALA A 9 12.53 -11.26 10.04
CA ALA A 9 13.96 -11.16 10.38
C ALA A 9 14.90 -11.15 9.16
N ALA A 10 14.39 -11.43 7.94
CA ALA A 10 15.20 -11.38 6.74
C ALA A 10 15.47 -9.91 6.35
N PRO A 11 16.70 -9.55 5.96
CA PRO A 11 17.00 -8.20 5.51
C PRO A 11 16.15 -7.84 4.30
N LEU A 12 15.54 -6.65 4.33
CA LEU A 12 14.77 -6.10 3.23
C LEU A 12 15.71 -5.39 2.25
N SER A 13 15.50 -5.61 0.96
CA SER A 13 16.18 -4.84 -0.10
C SER A 13 15.47 -3.51 -0.38
N SER A 14 14.15 -3.48 -0.23
CA SER A 14 13.32 -2.30 -0.47
C SER A 14 11.91 -2.48 0.11
N VAL A 15 11.15 -1.39 0.19
CA VAL A 15 9.75 -1.39 0.59
C VAL A 15 8.90 -0.78 -0.53
N PHE A 16 7.83 -1.49 -0.90
CA PHE A 16 6.85 -1.04 -1.86
C PHE A 16 5.58 -0.64 -1.11
N VAL A 17 5.12 0.59 -1.31
CA VAL A 17 3.94 1.14 -0.64
C VAL A 17 2.84 1.32 -1.67
N VAL A 18 1.64 0.84 -1.35
CA VAL A 18 0.45 1.06 -2.14
C VAL A 18 -0.57 1.79 -1.30
N SER A 19 -0.98 2.98 -1.76
CA SER A 19 -2.08 3.74 -1.16
C SER A 19 -3.27 3.75 -2.11
N LEU A 20 -4.42 3.32 -1.61
CA LEU A 20 -5.70 3.54 -2.28
C LEU A 20 -6.40 4.73 -1.61
N VAL A 21 -6.67 5.77 -2.38
CA VAL A 21 -7.45 6.92 -1.94
C VAL A 21 -8.91 6.63 -2.23
N LEU A 22 -9.70 6.43 -1.17
CA LEU A 22 -11.09 6.04 -1.25
C LEU A 22 -11.98 7.26 -0.96
N PRO A 23 -13.13 7.42 -1.66
CA PRO A 23 -14.11 8.43 -1.30
C PRO A 23 -14.54 8.27 0.16
N ALA A 24 -14.76 9.37 0.88
CA ALA A 24 -15.37 9.37 2.20
C ALA A 24 -16.42 10.51 2.27
N PRO A 25 -17.39 10.47 3.19
CA PRO A 25 -18.38 11.55 3.34
C PRO A 25 -17.73 12.92 3.61
N ALA A 26 -16.66 12.94 4.41
CA ALA A 26 -15.83 14.12 4.65
C ALA A 26 -14.36 13.78 4.34
N GLY A 27 -13.83 14.32 3.25
CA GLY A 27 -12.45 14.07 2.81
C GLY A 27 -12.28 12.72 2.10
N VAL A 28 -11.24 11.98 2.49
CA VAL A 28 -10.86 10.70 1.88
C VAL A 28 -10.37 9.72 2.93
N TYR A 29 -10.64 8.43 2.73
CA TYR A 29 -9.91 7.39 3.45
C TYR A 29 -8.65 7.02 2.67
N GLN A 30 -7.53 6.86 3.36
CA GLN A 30 -6.30 6.33 2.77
C GLN A 30 -6.02 4.94 3.32
N LEU A 31 -6.18 3.92 2.47
CA LEU A 31 -5.69 2.58 2.78
C LEU A 31 -4.24 2.47 2.32
N VAL A 32 -3.30 2.52 3.26
CA VAL A 32 -1.86 2.45 2.99
C VAL A 32 -1.34 1.06 3.36
N MET A 33 -0.72 0.38 2.41
CA MET A 33 -0.19 -0.98 2.55
C MET A 33 1.31 -0.97 2.27
N TYR A 34 2.09 -1.58 3.16
CA TYR A 34 3.54 -1.68 3.05
C TYR A 34 3.94 -3.12 2.75
N PHE A 35 4.71 -3.32 1.69
CA PHE A 35 5.22 -4.62 1.27
C PHE A 35 6.74 -4.59 1.27
N GLY A 36 7.36 -5.31 2.20
CA GLY A 36 8.81 -5.48 2.23
C GLY A 36 9.26 -6.50 1.20
N LEU A 37 10.20 -6.13 0.33
CA LEU A 37 10.89 -7.07 -0.54
C LEU A 37 12.10 -7.62 0.22
N ALA A 38 12.06 -8.92 0.56
CA ALA A 38 13.21 -9.59 1.15
C ALA A 38 14.36 -9.68 0.15
N GLN A 39 15.60 -9.51 0.62
CA GLN A 39 16.80 -9.55 -0.23
C GLN A 39 16.93 -10.87 -1.01
N ALA A 40 16.54 -12.00 -0.40
CA ALA A 40 16.52 -13.30 -1.08
C ALA A 40 15.51 -13.38 -2.26
N ALA A 41 14.51 -12.51 -2.28
CA ALA A 41 13.53 -12.42 -3.36
C ALA A 41 13.89 -11.37 -4.43
N ALA A 42 14.99 -10.62 -4.23
CA ALA A 42 15.46 -9.55 -5.09
C ALA A 42 16.29 -10.06 -6.28
N ALA A 43 15.77 -11.05 -7.00
CA ALA A 43 16.45 -11.65 -8.15
C ALA A 43 15.46 -12.21 -9.19
N GLY A 44 15.95 -12.30 -10.43
CA GLY A 44 15.26 -12.88 -11.58
C GLY A 44 14.35 -11.91 -12.33
N PRO A 45 13.67 -12.38 -13.39
CA PRO A 45 12.96 -11.51 -14.34
C PRO A 45 11.92 -10.57 -13.71
N ALA A 46 11.16 -11.06 -12.75
CA ALA A 46 10.16 -10.25 -12.04
C ALA A 46 10.80 -9.14 -11.20
N HIS A 47 11.99 -9.39 -10.64
CA HIS A 47 12.74 -8.36 -9.92
C HIS A 47 13.29 -7.31 -10.88
N ASP A 48 13.85 -7.73 -12.01
CA ASP A 48 14.37 -6.81 -13.04
C ASP A 48 13.25 -5.94 -13.61
N LEU A 49 12.07 -6.51 -13.84
CA LEU A 49 10.86 -5.78 -14.22
C LEU A 49 10.44 -4.78 -13.14
N LEU A 50 10.49 -5.15 -11.86
CA LEU A 50 10.21 -4.24 -10.75
C LEU A 50 11.21 -3.08 -10.70
N GLN A 51 12.51 -3.33 -10.91
CA GLN A 51 13.52 -2.26 -10.96
C GLN A 51 13.25 -1.30 -12.12
N ARG A 52 12.92 -1.83 -13.31
CA ARG A 52 12.50 -1.03 -14.46
C ARG A 52 11.23 -0.24 -14.19
N PHE A 53 10.27 -0.81 -13.46
CA PHE A 53 9.04 -0.13 -13.05
C PHE A 53 9.33 1.05 -12.09
N VAL A 54 10.18 0.81 -11.09
CA VAL A 54 10.63 1.82 -10.12
C VAL A 54 11.40 2.93 -10.81
N GLY A 55 12.32 2.61 -11.73
CA GLY A 55 13.10 3.60 -12.50
C GLY A 55 12.38 4.20 -13.72
N GLY A 56 11.23 3.65 -14.12
CA GLY A 56 10.53 3.99 -15.36
C GLY A 56 9.66 5.25 -15.29
N GLY A 57 9.17 5.70 -16.44
CA GLY A 57 8.25 6.83 -16.54
C GLY A 57 6.79 6.49 -16.16
N ALA A 58 5.97 7.52 -15.96
CA ALA A 58 4.56 7.37 -15.60
C ALA A 58 3.75 6.53 -16.61
N ALA A 59 4.02 6.69 -17.91
CA ALA A 59 3.35 5.90 -18.95
C ALA A 59 3.64 4.39 -18.81
N PHE A 60 4.91 4.02 -18.58
CA PHE A 60 5.32 2.64 -18.34
C PHE A 60 4.64 2.09 -17.08
N ARG A 61 4.66 2.84 -15.98
CA ARG A 61 4.07 2.40 -14.71
C ARG A 61 2.54 2.21 -14.82
N ASN A 62 1.84 3.16 -15.45
CA ASN A 62 0.39 3.06 -15.64
C ASN A 62 -0.02 1.88 -16.52
N ALA A 63 0.80 1.50 -17.50
CA ALA A 63 0.54 0.36 -18.35
C ALA A 63 0.79 -1.00 -17.68
N ARG A 64 1.38 -1.03 -16.47
CA ARG A 64 1.94 -2.25 -15.86
C ARG A 64 1.46 -2.52 -14.45
N PHE A 65 1.06 -1.51 -13.67
CA PHE A 65 0.63 -1.74 -12.29
C PHE A 65 -0.75 -2.41 -12.24
N LYS A 66 -0.80 -3.62 -11.67
CA LYS A 66 -1.95 -4.52 -11.72
C LYS A 66 -2.48 -4.84 -10.33
N LEU A 67 -3.80 -4.76 -10.18
CA LEU A 67 -4.55 -5.15 -8.99
C LEU A 67 -5.32 -6.44 -9.26
N PHE A 68 -5.31 -7.34 -8.28
CA PHE A 68 -6.09 -8.57 -8.24
C PHE A 68 -7.07 -8.45 -7.07
N PRO A 69 -8.33 -8.06 -7.33
CA PRO A 69 -9.35 -7.99 -6.29
C PRO A 69 -10.11 -9.32 -6.19
N LEU A 70 -10.43 -9.75 -4.97
CA LEU A 70 -11.32 -10.88 -4.72
C LEU A 70 -12.17 -10.63 -3.48
N VAL A 71 -13.49 -10.75 -3.61
CA VAL A 71 -14.42 -10.69 -2.48
C VAL A 71 -14.70 -12.11 -2.02
N SER A 72 -13.98 -12.57 -0.99
CA SER A 72 -14.14 -13.92 -0.44
C SER A 72 -15.45 -14.04 0.34
N GLU A 73 -15.82 -13.03 1.12
CA GLU A 73 -17.07 -12.98 1.87
C GLU A 73 -17.82 -11.67 1.62
N GLY A 74 -19.13 -11.75 1.37
CA GLY A 74 -19.99 -10.58 1.24
C GLY A 74 -21.16 -10.78 0.25
N PRO A 75 -22.05 -9.78 0.13
CA PRO A 75 -23.20 -9.85 -0.75
C PRO A 75 -22.83 -9.99 -2.22
N TRP A 76 -23.61 -10.75 -2.99
CA TRP A 76 -23.35 -10.99 -4.41
C TRP A 76 -23.27 -9.69 -5.24
N ILE A 77 -24.03 -8.66 -4.87
CA ILE A 77 -24.01 -7.36 -5.53
C ILE A 77 -22.65 -6.66 -5.39
N VAL A 78 -21.99 -6.80 -4.23
CA VAL A 78 -20.64 -6.28 -4.00
C VAL A 78 -19.63 -7.06 -4.82
N ARG A 79 -19.73 -8.40 -4.84
CA ARG A 79 -18.87 -9.26 -5.67
C ARG A 79 -18.95 -8.88 -7.15
N LYS A 80 -20.16 -8.62 -7.65
CA LYS A 80 -20.39 -8.22 -9.05
C LYS A 80 -19.83 -6.83 -9.35
N ALA A 81 -19.95 -5.87 -8.43
CA ALA A 81 -19.48 -4.51 -8.63
C ALA A 81 -17.95 -4.39 -8.61
N ILE A 82 -17.28 -5.10 -7.69
CA ILE A 82 -15.81 -5.13 -7.59
C ILE A 82 -15.22 -6.01 -8.69
N GLY A 83 -15.90 -7.12 -9.01
CA GLY A 83 -15.39 -8.14 -9.91
C GLY A 83 -14.30 -9.01 -9.27
N SER A 84 -13.80 -9.96 -10.06
CA SER A 84 -12.70 -10.87 -9.67
C SER A 84 -11.58 -10.91 -10.71
N ARG A 85 -11.67 -10.07 -11.76
CA ARG A 85 -10.68 -10.03 -12.84
C ARG A 85 -9.53 -9.10 -12.44
N PRO A 86 -8.28 -9.52 -12.64
CA PRO A 86 -7.15 -8.62 -12.50
C PRO A 86 -7.29 -7.42 -13.43
N ALA A 87 -6.89 -6.24 -12.97
CA ALA A 87 -7.03 -4.99 -13.71
C ALA A 87 -5.75 -4.15 -13.63
N LEU A 88 -5.33 -3.61 -14.77
CA LEU A 88 -4.30 -2.57 -14.82
C LEU A 88 -4.88 -1.27 -14.30
N LEU A 89 -4.43 -0.84 -13.12
CA LEU A 89 -5.00 0.32 -12.45
C LEU A 89 -4.81 1.61 -13.26
N GLY A 90 -3.75 1.73 -14.05
CA GLY A 90 -3.44 2.97 -14.78
C GLY A 90 -4.32 3.20 -16.00
N ARG A 91 -5.09 2.17 -16.41
CA ARG A 91 -6.15 2.32 -17.41
C ARG A 91 -7.44 2.85 -16.81
N ALA A 92 -7.66 2.62 -15.51
CA ALA A 92 -8.92 2.92 -14.85
C ALA A 92 -8.85 4.12 -13.90
N LEU A 93 -7.69 4.36 -13.27
CA LEU A 93 -7.48 5.34 -12.21
C LEU A 93 -6.27 6.23 -12.51
N LYS A 94 -6.33 7.50 -12.08
CA LYS A 94 -5.14 8.35 -11.97
C LYS A 94 -4.23 7.81 -10.87
N GLN A 95 -2.94 7.74 -11.18
CA GLN A 95 -1.91 7.29 -10.24
C GLN A 95 -0.82 8.33 -10.08
N ARG A 96 -0.26 8.40 -8.87
CA ARG A 96 0.96 9.15 -8.57
C ARG A 96 2.02 8.18 -8.05
N PHE A 97 3.27 8.47 -8.38
CA PHE A 97 4.41 7.63 -8.05
C PHE A 97 5.48 8.49 -7.40
N SER A 98 6.02 8.04 -6.28
CA SER A 98 7.16 8.70 -5.62
C SER A 98 8.18 7.65 -5.17
N ALA A 99 9.45 8.03 -5.22
CA ALA A 99 10.54 7.27 -4.67
C ALA A 99 11.15 8.05 -3.51
N SER A 100 11.50 7.37 -2.44
CA SER A 100 12.11 7.94 -1.25
C SER A 100 13.01 6.89 -0.60
N ALA A 101 13.62 7.20 0.53
CA ALA A 101 14.35 6.22 1.32
C ALA A 101 14.18 6.53 2.81
N CYS A 102 14.08 5.51 3.64
CA CYS A 102 13.99 5.61 5.11
C CYS A 102 15.16 4.89 5.78
N GLY A 103 15.47 5.25 7.03
CA GLY A 103 16.57 4.67 7.80
C GLY A 103 17.58 5.71 8.26
N GLU A 104 18.25 5.41 9.37
CA GLU A 104 19.27 6.25 10.00
C GLU A 104 20.65 5.55 9.98
N GLY A 105 21.74 6.30 10.19
CA GLY A 105 23.06 5.70 10.39
C GLY A 105 23.71 5.02 9.18
N GLY A 106 23.40 5.47 7.95
CA GLY A 106 24.04 4.99 6.70
C GLY A 106 23.33 3.80 6.02
N ALA A 107 22.41 3.12 6.70
CA ALA A 107 21.56 2.09 6.10
C ALA A 107 20.25 2.71 5.57
N ARG A 108 20.26 3.14 4.31
CA ARG A 108 19.09 3.72 3.63
C ARG A 108 18.31 2.62 2.91
N LEU A 109 17.06 2.39 3.33
CA LEU A 109 16.15 1.44 2.72
C LEU A 109 15.29 2.16 1.66
N PRO A 110 15.39 1.78 0.37
CA PRO A 110 14.58 2.38 -0.69
C PRO A 110 13.09 2.13 -0.48
N LEU A 111 12.30 3.18 -0.67
CA LEU A 111 10.84 3.17 -0.61
C LEU A 111 10.29 3.60 -1.98
N PHE A 112 9.39 2.80 -2.56
CA PHE A 112 8.64 3.22 -3.74
C PHE A 112 7.15 3.22 -3.44
N HIS A 113 6.48 4.34 -3.69
CA HIS A 113 5.09 4.57 -3.32
C HIS A 113 4.23 4.78 -4.55
N VAL A 114 3.18 3.98 -4.66
CA VAL A 114 2.09 4.12 -5.62
C VAL A 114 0.85 4.64 -4.89
N VAL A 115 0.30 5.76 -5.36
CA VAL A 115 -0.98 6.28 -4.89
C VAL A 115 -1.99 6.16 -6.03
N ALA A 116 -3.02 5.33 -5.85
CA ALA A 116 -4.11 5.19 -6.81
C ALA A 116 -5.37 5.90 -6.28
N ASP A 117 -5.92 6.81 -7.08
CA ASP A 117 -7.08 7.61 -6.71
C ASP A 117 -8.38 6.98 -7.22
N CYS A 118 -9.15 6.34 -6.34
CA CYS A 118 -10.44 5.75 -6.70
C CYS A 118 -11.53 6.79 -7.02
N ASN A 119 -11.34 8.06 -6.62
CA ASN A 119 -12.26 9.16 -6.97
C ASN A 119 -12.09 9.63 -8.41
N SER A 120 -10.96 9.32 -9.03
CA SER A 120 -10.67 9.73 -10.42
C SER A 120 -11.50 8.97 -11.47
N SER A 121 -12.28 7.97 -11.06
CA SER A 121 -13.12 7.15 -11.93
C SER A 121 -14.52 6.94 -11.33
N PRO A 122 -15.60 7.36 -12.03
CA PRO A 122 -16.96 7.13 -11.55
C PRO A 122 -17.28 5.65 -11.31
N ALA A 123 -16.75 4.75 -12.15
CA ALA A 123 -16.97 3.31 -11.99
C ALA A 123 -16.30 2.77 -10.73
N ALA A 124 -15.04 3.12 -10.49
CA ALA A 124 -14.32 2.72 -9.29
C ALA A 124 -14.91 3.35 -8.03
N GLY A 125 -15.27 4.64 -8.08
CA GLY A 125 -15.92 5.34 -6.98
C GLY A 125 -17.21 4.66 -6.54
N ARG A 126 -18.06 4.23 -7.49
CA ARG A 126 -19.28 3.46 -7.19
C ARG A 126 -18.98 2.09 -6.58
N ALA A 127 -18.02 1.35 -7.14
CA ALA A 127 -17.65 0.04 -6.61
C ALA A 127 -17.12 0.15 -5.17
N VAL A 128 -16.26 1.14 -4.90
CA VAL A 128 -15.74 1.42 -3.56
C VAL A 128 -16.85 1.91 -2.62
N ALA A 129 -17.74 2.79 -3.07
CA ALA A 129 -18.87 3.23 -2.25
C ALA A 129 -19.74 2.06 -1.79
N LEU A 130 -20.03 1.12 -2.70
CA LEU A 130 -20.76 -0.10 -2.37
C LEU A 130 -19.96 -1.03 -1.44
N ALA A 131 -18.66 -1.21 -1.68
CA ALA A 131 -17.80 -2.01 -0.80
C ALA A 131 -17.84 -1.47 0.65
N LYS A 132 -17.72 -0.15 0.79
CA LYS A 132 -17.76 0.53 2.10
C LYS A 132 -19.09 0.34 2.83
N SER A 133 -20.22 0.40 2.14
CA SER A 133 -21.54 0.21 2.79
C SER A 133 -21.72 -1.17 3.39
N TYR A 134 -20.89 -2.15 2.99
CA TYR A 134 -20.86 -3.51 3.52
C TYR A 134 -19.55 -3.84 4.25
N ALA A 135 -18.69 -2.87 4.56
CA ALA A 135 -17.33 -3.13 5.03
C ALA A 135 -17.26 -4.05 6.25
N ARG A 136 -18.21 -3.92 7.20
CA ARG A 136 -18.33 -4.73 8.42
C ARG A 136 -18.72 -6.20 8.18
N SER A 137 -19.21 -6.54 6.99
CA SER A 137 -19.61 -7.89 6.60
C SER A 137 -18.90 -8.36 5.32
N LEU A 138 -17.79 -7.70 4.97
CA LEU A 138 -17.03 -7.94 3.75
C LEU A 138 -15.64 -8.47 4.11
N VAL A 139 -15.21 -9.50 3.39
CA VAL A 139 -13.81 -9.94 3.37
C VAL A 139 -13.29 -9.78 1.95
N VAL A 140 -12.27 -8.94 1.79
CA VAL A 140 -11.66 -8.60 0.50
C VAL A 140 -10.19 -8.93 0.51
N ASP A 141 -9.77 -9.69 -0.48
CA ASP A 141 -8.37 -9.92 -0.82
C ASP A 141 -7.96 -8.96 -1.92
N LEU A 142 -6.83 -8.28 -1.71
CA LEU A 142 -6.19 -7.43 -2.69
C LEU A 142 -4.77 -7.93 -2.87
N ALA A 143 -4.36 -8.22 -4.10
CA ALA A 143 -2.97 -8.48 -4.43
C ALA A 143 -2.48 -7.57 -5.56
N PHE A 144 -1.19 -7.29 -5.58
CA PHE A 144 -0.57 -6.35 -6.51
C PHE A 144 0.59 -7.01 -7.26
N ALA A 145 0.74 -6.69 -8.54
CA ALA A 145 1.87 -7.13 -9.35
C ALA A 145 2.27 -6.04 -10.36
N VAL A 146 3.47 -6.20 -10.92
CA VAL A 146 3.85 -5.52 -12.17
C VAL A 146 3.61 -6.51 -13.31
N GLU A 147 2.75 -6.15 -14.26
CA GLU A 147 2.35 -7.04 -15.36
C GLU A 147 3.51 -7.25 -16.35
N PRO A 148 3.92 -8.51 -16.58
CA PRO A 148 4.81 -8.82 -17.68
C PRO A 148 4.07 -8.68 -19.01
N GLN A 149 4.71 -8.11 -20.02
CA GLN A 149 4.18 -7.96 -21.39
C GLN A 149 5.14 -8.55 -22.43
N ALA A 150 6.23 -9.18 -21.98
CA ALA A 150 7.12 -9.98 -22.81
C ALA A 150 7.42 -11.30 -22.10
N GLU A 151 7.70 -12.35 -22.86
CA GLU A 151 8.00 -13.68 -22.33
C GLU A 151 9.22 -13.67 -21.40
N ALA A 152 10.23 -12.87 -21.72
CA ALA A 152 11.42 -12.69 -20.89
C ALA A 152 11.15 -12.07 -19.51
N GLU A 153 9.95 -11.51 -19.27
CA GLU A 153 9.55 -10.92 -17.99
C GLU A 153 8.79 -11.91 -17.09
N LEU A 154 8.51 -13.13 -17.59
CA LEU A 154 7.83 -14.19 -16.86
C LEU A 154 8.80 -14.98 -15.96
N PRO A 155 8.30 -15.64 -14.89
CA PRO A 155 6.90 -15.67 -14.44
C PRO A 155 6.47 -14.39 -13.73
N GLU A 156 5.16 -14.05 -13.82
CA GLU A 156 4.54 -12.97 -13.04
C GLU A 156 4.67 -13.27 -11.53
N ARG A 157 5.05 -12.27 -10.73
CA ARG A 157 5.21 -12.39 -9.28
C ARG A 157 4.42 -11.31 -8.57
N LEU A 158 3.68 -11.69 -7.54
CA LEU A 158 2.99 -10.73 -6.67
C LEU A 158 4.03 -9.93 -5.87
N LEU A 159 3.85 -8.61 -5.83
CA LEU A 159 4.57 -7.70 -4.94
C LEU A 159 4.11 -7.90 -3.49
N GLY A 160 2.83 -8.19 -3.31
CA GLY A 160 2.23 -8.42 -2.01
C GLY A 160 0.73 -8.62 -2.11
N ALA A 161 0.15 -9.09 -1.02
CA ALA A 161 -1.28 -9.27 -0.86
C ALA A 161 -1.72 -8.90 0.56
N VAL A 162 -2.96 -8.47 0.69
CA VAL A 162 -3.60 -8.16 1.96
C VAL A 162 -5.03 -8.69 1.95
N ARG A 163 -5.50 -9.14 3.11
CA ARG A 163 -6.90 -9.43 3.38
C ARG A 163 -7.45 -8.37 4.33
N LEU A 164 -8.51 -7.68 3.91
CA LEU A 164 -9.30 -6.81 4.76
C LEU A 164 -10.48 -7.62 5.28
N HIS A 165 -10.65 -7.67 6.59
CA HIS A 165 -11.66 -8.49 7.25
C HIS A 165 -12.60 -7.62 8.07
N HIS A 166 -13.88 -7.56 7.68
CA HIS A 166 -14.97 -6.92 8.42
C HIS A 166 -14.60 -5.51 8.94
N LEU A 167 -14.06 -4.68 8.05
CA LEU A 167 -13.50 -3.37 8.39
C LEU A 167 -14.59 -2.42 8.93
N SER A 168 -14.33 -1.79 10.07
CA SER A 168 -15.14 -0.67 10.58
C SER A 168 -14.56 0.66 10.10
N LEU A 169 -15.41 1.57 9.60
CA LEU A 169 -15.02 2.87 9.02
C LEU A 169 -15.58 4.07 9.80
N ASP A 170 -16.20 3.81 10.96
CA ASP A 170 -17.03 4.77 11.68
C ASP A 170 -16.19 5.78 12.49
N GLU A 171 -14.99 5.36 12.94
CA GLU A 171 -14.10 6.15 13.81
C GLU A 171 -12.71 6.32 13.19
N VAL A 172 -12.63 6.52 11.88
CA VAL A 172 -11.33 6.79 11.26
C VAL A 172 -10.86 8.20 11.68
N PRO A 173 -9.79 8.33 12.47
CA PRO A 173 -9.33 9.63 12.94
C PRO A 173 -8.88 10.47 11.75
N PHE A 174 -9.25 11.75 11.76
CA PHE A 174 -8.74 12.70 10.78
C PHE A 174 -7.25 12.93 11.04
N PHE A 175 -6.41 12.59 10.05
CA PHE A 175 -5.00 12.95 10.09
C PHE A 175 -4.85 14.42 9.67
N ASP A 176 -4.58 15.28 10.64
CA ASP A 176 -4.25 16.68 10.42
C ASP A 176 -2.72 16.83 10.21
N PRO A 177 -2.24 17.05 8.97
CA PRO A 177 -0.81 17.20 8.72
C PRO A 177 -0.22 18.46 9.39
N ALA A 178 -1.03 19.48 9.72
CA ALA A 178 -0.55 20.67 10.41
C ALA A 178 -0.22 20.38 11.89
N ARG A 179 -0.87 19.39 12.50
CA ARG A 179 -0.54 18.90 13.86
C ARG A 179 0.67 17.97 13.90
N ALA A 180 1.14 17.47 12.75
CA ALA A 180 2.27 16.53 12.67
C ALA A 180 3.65 17.21 12.51
N SER A 181 3.74 18.54 12.62
CA SER A 181 5.03 19.25 12.54
C SER A 181 5.92 18.92 13.76
N PRO A 182 7.23 18.68 13.59
CA PRO A 182 8.13 18.18 14.64
C PRO A 182 8.58 19.25 15.64
N ALA A 183 7.66 20.06 16.16
CA ALA A 183 7.95 21.05 17.21
C ALA A 183 7.87 20.45 18.63
N GLU A 184 7.17 19.33 18.84
CA GLU A 184 6.94 18.78 20.18
C GLU A 184 7.90 17.67 20.64
N SER A 185 8.78 17.13 19.77
CA SER A 185 9.73 16.08 20.18
C SER A 185 11.07 16.59 20.72
N ARG A 186 11.24 17.91 20.93
CA ARG A 186 12.48 18.51 21.47
C ARG A 186 12.40 19.02 22.90
N ARG A 187 11.39 18.64 23.69
CA ARG A 187 11.50 18.82 25.15
C ARG A 187 12.32 17.65 25.72
N ALA A 188 13.63 17.87 25.79
CA ALA A 188 14.44 17.15 26.78
C ALA A 188 13.82 17.37 28.17
N PRO A 189 13.83 16.37 29.08
CA PRO A 189 13.40 16.60 30.44
C PRO A 189 14.27 17.71 31.03
N SER A 190 13.62 18.75 31.53
CA SER A 190 14.27 19.79 32.32
C SER A 190 14.91 19.14 33.55
N ASP A 191 16.21 19.32 33.66
CA ASP A 191 17.02 19.01 34.82
C ASP A 191 16.55 19.93 35.97
N GLU A 192 15.58 19.48 36.77
CA GLU A 192 15.17 20.15 37.99
C GLU A 192 15.20 19.14 39.15
N GLY A 193 16.13 19.37 40.09
CA GLY A 193 15.92 19.03 41.49
C GLY A 193 16.78 17.90 42.06
N ALA A 194 18.11 17.99 41.94
CA ALA A 194 18.97 17.42 42.97
C ALA A 194 18.76 18.18 44.30
N HIS A 195 17.85 17.70 45.13
CA HIS A 195 17.81 18.06 46.56
C HIS A 195 18.36 16.89 47.37
N LEU A 196 19.62 17.06 47.79
CA LEU A 196 20.19 16.40 48.96
C LEU A 196 19.34 16.72 50.19
N VAL A 197 19.02 15.70 50.98
CA VAL A 197 18.88 15.83 52.44
C VAL A 197 19.59 14.63 53.05
N GLU A 198 20.51 14.92 53.97
CA GLU A 198 21.23 14.00 54.85
C GLU A 198 20.31 13.13 55.71
#